data_AF-A0A3D5K5M7-F1
#
_entry.id   AF-A0A3D5K5M7-F1
#
_cell.length_a   1.000
_cell.length_b   1.000
_cell.length_c   1.000
_cell.angle_alpha   90.00
_cell.angle_beta   90.00
_cell.angle_gamma   90.00
#
_symmetry.space_group_name_H-M   'P 1'
#
loop_
_entity.id
_entity.type
_entity.pdbx_description
1 polymer ?
#
loop_
_entity_poly.entity_id
_entity_poly.type
_entity_poly.pdbx_seq_one_letter_code
_entity_poly.pdbx_strand_id
1 'polypeptide(L)'
;MYDAGVLTSHSPSLAGLAPGTRAGLEPTDLARHGIADGEVVDLISARDTIQVVVVADAGVARGTVHLRANQPDVVATALVDATAPVTEVRVGRR
;
A
#
# COMPACT_ATOMS: atom_id res chain seq x y z
N MET A 1 -15.41 4.28 8.83
CA MET A 1 -16.74 3.78 8.42
C MET A 1 -16.79 3.62 6.90
N TYR A 2 -15.95 2.74 6.31
CA TYR A 2 -16.11 2.09 4.98
C TYR A 2 -15.07 0.97 4.94
N ASP A 3 -15.32 -0.09 5.70
CA ASP A 3 -14.46 -1.27 5.81
C ASP A 3 -14.81 -2.22 4.65
N ALA A 4 -13.94 -2.32 3.64
CA ALA A 4 -14.16 -2.99 2.33
C ALA A 4 -15.27 -2.39 1.47
N GLY A 5 -15.92 -1.31 1.93
CA GLY A 5 -17.00 -0.67 1.20
C GLY A 5 -18.15 -1.62 0.89
N VAL A 6 -18.49 -2.57 1.78
CA VAL A 6 -19.54 -3.58 1.53
C VAL A 6 -20.88 -2.95 1.11
N LEU A 7 -21.27 -1.83 1.73
CA LEU A 7 -22.48 -1.10 1.33
C LEU A 7 -22.30 -0.36 -0.01
N THR A 8 -21.07 0.09 -0.29
CA THR A 8 -20.70 0.79 -1.52
C THR A 8 -20.56 -0.16 -2.71
N SER A 9 -20.16 -1.43 -2.50
CA SER A 9 -20.04 -2.45 -3.55
C SER A 9 -21.40 -2.94 -4.05
N HIS A 10 -22.45 -2.82 -3.25
CA HIS A 10 -23.83 -3.03 -3.69
C HIS A 10 -24.38 -1.90 -4.58
N SER A 11 -23.66 -0.79 -4.73
CA SER A 11 -23.96 0.23 -5.74
C SER A 11 -23.18 -0.07 -7.02
N PRO A 12 -23.85 -0.42 -8.14
CA PRO A 12 -23.17 -0.71 -9.41
C PRO A 12 -22.30 0.44 -9.92
N SER A 13 -22.69 1.68 -9.61
CA SER A 13 -21.94 2.89 -9.99
C SER A 13 -20.64 3.07 -9.19
N LEU A 14 -20.48 2.40 -8.04
CA LEU A 14 -19.34 2.57 -7.14
C LEU A 14 -18.45 1.31 -7.07
N ALA A 15 -19.00 0.13 -7.38
CA ALA A 15 -18.32 -1.16 -7.25
C ALA A 15 -16.98 -1.27 -8.01
N GLY A 16 -16.81 -0.53 -9.12
CA GLY A 16 -15.59 -0.57 -9.95
C GLY A 16 -14.58 0.55 -9.71
N LEU A 17 -14.85 1.49 -8.79
CA LEU A 17 -14.01 2.68 -8.63
C LEU A 17 -12.76 2.45 -7.79
N ALA A 18 -12.74 1.41 -6.94
CA ALA A 18 -11.58 1.10 -6.11
C ALA A 18 -10.50 0.37 -6.95
N PRO A 19 -9.33 0.98 -7.18
CA PRO A 19 -8.32 0.44 -8.11
C PRO A 19 -7.42 -0.66 -7.49
N GLY A 20 -7.81 -1.22 -6.34
CA GLY A 20 -7.00 -2.15 -5.55
C GLY A 20 -5.91 -1.48 -4.69
N THR A 21 -5.12 -2.30 -4.01
CA THR A 21 -4.00 -1.85 -3.18
C THR A 21 -2.83 -1.48 -4.04
N ARG A 22 -2.32 -0.27 -3.85
CA ARG A 22 -1.05 0.18 -4.42
C ARG A 22 -0.25 0.86 -3.32
N ALA A 23 1.06 0.70 -3.36
CA ALA A 23 1.98 1.38 -2.47
C ALA A 23 2.32 2.75 -3.05
N GLY A 24 1.70 3.80 -2.53
CA GLY A 24 2.07 5.18 -2.86
C GLY A 24 3.36 5.57 -2.16
N LEU A 25 4.36 6.02 -2.92
CA LEU A 25 5.64 6.53 -2.42
C LEU A 25 5.95 7.88 -3.08
N GLU A 26 6.66 8.74 -2.36
CA GLU A 26 7.13 10.01 -2.93
C GLU A 26 8.12 9.74 -4.09
N PRO A 27 8.05 10.46 -5.22
CA PRO A 27 8.84 10.13 -6.41
C PRO A 27 10.37 10.12 -6.21
N THR A 28 10.90 10.96 -5.32
CA THR A 28 12.32 10.99 -4.98
C THR A 28 12.74 9.81 -4.11
N ASP A 29 11.84 9.24 -3.31
CA ASP A 29 12.12 8.01 -2.57
C ASP A 29 12.21 6.81 -3.54
N LEU A 30 11.34 6.74 -4.54
CA LEU A 30 11.46 5.74 -5.62
C LEU A 30 12.78 5.85 -6.35
N ALA A 31 13.17 7.07 -6.74
CA ALA A 31 14.45 7.31 -7.40
C ALA A 31 15.64 6.92 -6.51
N ARG A 32 15.59 7.23 -5.21
CA ARG A 32 16.65 6.86 -4.24
C ARG A 32 16.81 5.35 -4.10
N HIS A 33 15.71 4.61 -4.12
CA HIS A 33 15.71 3.15 -4.05
C HIS A 33 15.87 2.48 -5.42
N GLY A 34 15.94 3.26 -6.51
CA GLY A 34 16.07 2.77 -7.87
C GLY A 34 14.87 1.96 -8.35
N ILE A 35 13.68 2.23 -7.80
CA ILE A 35 12.42 1.53 -8.08
C ILE A 35 11.67 2.28 -9.19
N ALA A 36 11.17 1.54 -10.18
CA ALA A 36 10.34 2.10 -11.23
C ALA A 36 8.88 2.25 -10.78
N ASP A 37 8.20 3.28 -11.29
CA ASP A 37 6.75 3.41 -11.15
C ASP A 37 6.05 2.19 -11.79
N GLY A 38 5.13 1.55 -11.07
CA GLY A 38 4.47 0.31 -11.48
C GLY A 38 5.26 -0.98 -11.22
N GLU A 39 6.46 -0.90 -10.64
CA GLU A 39 7.23 -2.09 -10.24
C GLU A 39 6.54 -2.83 -9.09
N VAL A 40 6.62 -4.16 -9.10
CA VAL A 40 6.19 -4.99 -7.97
C VAL A 40 7.36 -5.14 -7.01
N VAL A 41 7.16 -4.76 -5.75
CA VAL A 41 8.18 -4.84 -4.70
C VAL A 41 7.68 -5.64 -3.51
N ASP A 42 8.61 -6.07 -2.68
CA ASP A 42 8.31 -6.65 -1.38
C ASP A 42 8.34 -5.53 -0.32
N LEU A 43 7.22 -5.31 0.37
CA LEU A 43 7.17 -4.50 1.58
C LEU A 43 7.33 -5.41 2.79
N ILE A 44 8.42 -5.22 3.52
CA ILE A 44 8.87 -6.10 4.59
C ILE A 44 8.74 -5.35 5.90
N SER A 45 7.96 -5.90 6.83
CA SER A 45 7.84 -5.41 8.21
C SER A 45 8.44 -6.42 9.20
N ALA A 46 8.39 -6.12 10.50
CA ALA A 46 8.73 -7.09 11.53
C ALA A 46 7.72 -8.25 11.64
N ARG A 47 6.48 -8.08 11.13
CA ARG A 47 5.38 -9.04 11.27
C ARG A 47 5.25 -9.96 10.07
N ASP A 48 5.29 -9.38 8.88
CA ASP A 48 5.09 -10.10 7.62
C ASP A 48 5.72 -9.36 6.43
N THR A 49 5.68 -9.99 5.25
CA THR A 49 6.06 -9.42 3.96
C THR A 49 4.89 -9.52 2.98
N ILE A 50 4.59 -8.43 2.28
CA ILE A 50 3.57 -8.40 1.23
C ILE A 50 4.17 -7.95 -0.10
N GLN A 51 3.65 -8.48 -1.21
CA GLN A 51 4.00 -8.01 -2.55
C GLN A 51 2.97 -6.99 -3.03
N VAL A 52 3.43 -5.87 -3.57
CA VAL A 52 2.53 -4.79 -4.00
C VAL A 52 3.13 -4.00 -5.15
N VAL A 53 2.26 -3.50 -6.03
CA VAL A 53 2.62 -2.56 -7.09
C VAL A 53 2.86 -1.18 -6.49
N VAL A 54 4.01 -0.61 -6.81
CA VAL A 54 4.39 0.73 -6.35
C VAL A 54 3.89 1.80 -7.31
N VAL A 55 3.46 2.93 -6.76
CA VAL A 55 3.06 4.10 -7.54
C VAL A 55 3.73 5.36 -7.00
N ALA A 56 4.29 6.16 -7.90
CA ALA A 56 4.81 7.49 -7.61
C ALA A 56 3.65 8.44 -7.27
N ASP A 57 3.64 8.98 -6.05
CA ASP A 57 2.59 9.89 -5.58
C ASP A 57 3.23 11.08 -4.82
N ALA A 58 3.17 12.26 -5.45
CA ALA A 58 3.71 13.49 -4.87
C ALA A 58 2.90 14.03 -3.67
N GLY A 59 1.73 13.45 -3.39
CA GLY A 59 0.93 13.72 -2.19
C GLY A 59 1.36 12.90 -0.97
N VAL A 60 2.23 11.90 -1.15
CA VAL A 60 2.78 11.09 -0.06
C VAL A 60 3.96 11.81 0.58
N ALA A 61 4.03 11.78 1.91
CA ALA A 61 5.15 12.34 2.64
C ALA A 61 6.43 11.53 2.40
N ARG A 62 7.57 12.21 2.31
CA ARG A 62 8.86 11.54 2.15
C ARG A 62 9.15 10.59 3.31
N GLY A 63 9.73 9.44 2.99
CA GLY A 63 10.06 8.38 3.95
C GLY A 63 8.85 7.59 4.46
N THR A 64 7.65 7.78 3.87
CA THR A 64 6.46 7.00 4.23
C THR A 64 5.91 6.23 3.04
N VAL A 65 5.12 5.20 3.34
CA VAL A 65 4.40 4.40 2.34
C VAL A 65 2.91 4.50 2.66
N HIS A 66 2.11 4.88 1.67
CA HIS A 66 0.65 4.87 1.78
C HIS A 66 0.08 3.62 1.12
N LEU A 67 -0.65 2.82 1.89
CA LEU A 67 -1.36 1.64 1.42
C LEU A 67 -2.87 1.82 1.64
N ARG A 68 -3.68 1.38 0.67
CA ARG A 68 -5.12 1.23 0.90
C ARG A 68 -5.32 0.00 1.78
N ALA A 69 -5.95 0.19 2.93
CA ALA A 69 -6.37 -0.92 3.77
C ALA A 69 -7.66 -1.57 3.24
N ASN A 70 -7.86 -2.83 3.62
CA ASN A 70 -9.06 -3.61 3.35
C ASN A 70 -9.47 -3.66 1.87
N GLN A 71 -8.49 -3.90 1.01
CA GLN A 71 -8.72 -4.28 -0.37
C GLN A 71 -8.62 -5.82 -0.49
N PRO A 72 -9.34 -6.44 -1.42
CA PRO A 72 -9.37 -7.90 -1.55
C PRO A 72 -8.07 -8.49 -2.12
N ASP A 73 -7.21 -7.67 -2.73
CA ASP A 73 -5.99 -8.09 -3.43
C ASP A 73 -4.77 -8.22 -2.52
N VAL A 74 -4.67 -7.39 -1.47
CA VAL A 74 -3.52 -7.36 -0.55
C VAL A 74 -3.96 -7.12 0.88
N VAL A 75 -3.46 -7.94 1.81
CA VAL A 75 -3.74 -7.81 3.24
C VAL A 75 -2.73 -6.84 3.89
N ALA A 76 -2.90 -5.54 3.65
CA ALA A 76 -1.98 -4.50 4.17
C ALA A 76 -1.83 -4.53 5.71
N THR A 77 -2.87 -4.96 6.42
CA THR A 77 -2.87 -5.10 7.89
C THR A 77 -1.93 -6.19 8.40
N ALA A 78 -1.48 -7.11 7.54
CA ALA A 78 -0.49 -8.13 7.91
C ALA A 78 0.86 -7.52 8.32
N LEU A 79 1.20 -6.35 7.77
CA LEU A 79 2.42 -5.63 8.13
C LEU A 79 2.34 -4.97 9.52
N VAL A 80 1.14 -4.62 9.97
CA VAL A 80 0.96 -3.70 11.11
C VAL A 80 1.23 -4.41 12.44
N ASP A 81 2.16 -3.87 13.22
CA ASP A 81 2.30 -4.19 14.65
C ASP A 81 1.42 -3.26 15.49
N ALA A 82 0.33 -3.81 16.03
CA ALA A 82 -0.62 -3.06 16.85
C ALA A 82 -0.06 -2.61 18.21
N THR A 83 1.12 -3.11 18.60
CA THR A 83 1.79 -2.73 19.85
C THR A 83 2.80 -1.59 19.67
N ALA A 84 3.18 -1.29 18.42
CA ALA A 84 4.10 -0.22 18.09
C ALA A 84 3.34 1.04 17.63
N PRO A 85 3.82 2.25 17.97
CA PRO A 85 3.20 3.50 17.48
C PRO A 85 3.38 3.68 15.96
N VAL A 86 4.41 3.06 15.38
CA VAL A 86 4.73 3.11 13.95
C VAL A 86 5.20 1.72 13.53
N THR A 87 4.71 1.25 12.38
CA THR A 87 5.23 0.05 11.72
C THR A 87 6.32 0.49 10.74
N GLU A 88 7.56 0.12 11.04
CA GLU A 88 8.66 0.29 10.09
C GLU A 88 8.51 -0.72 8.95
N VAL A 89 8.70 -0.24 7.72
CA VAL A 89 8.71 -1.08 6.52
C VAL A 89 9.98 -0.83 5.71
N ARG A 90 10.52 -1.91 5.15
CA ARG A 90 11.63 -1.87 4.20
C ARG A 90 11.13 -2.30 2.83
N VAL A 91 11.68 -1.69 1.80
CA VAL A 91 11.39 -2.07 0.42
C VAL A 91 12.49 -3.00 -0.08
N GLY A 92 12.11 -4.19 -0.52
CA GLY A 92 12.99 -5.22 -1.05
C GLY A 92 12.59 -5.66 -2.46
N ARG A 93 13.47 -6.44 -3.07
CA ARG A 93 13.26 -7.13 -4.35
C ARG A 93 13.57 -8.61 -4.17
N ARG A 94 12.84 -9.47 -4.86
CA ARG A 94 13.16 -10.89 -4.97
C ARG A 94 14.28 -11.14 -5.98
#